data_AF-A0A0C9MTU5-F1
#
_entry.id   AF-A0A0C9MTU5-F1
#
_cell.length_a   1.000
_cell.length_b   1.000
_cell.length_c   1.000
_cell.angle_alpha   90.00
_cell.angle_beta   90.00
_cell.angle_gamma   90.00
#
_symmetry.space_group_name_H-M   'P 1'
#
loop_
_entity.id
_entity.type
_entity.pdbx_description
1 polymer ?
#
loop_
_entity_poly.entity_id
_entity_poly.type
_entity_poly.pdbx_seq_one_letter_code
_entity_poly.pdbx_strand_id
1 'polypeptide(L)'
;MSADIASIDPKHKEAIVSAIAEISAAGIPMSVNVISQQLSPTIVNGYDDTSFFIYKAVWVRRIISTLQLFDIPYKKSKINWENIFCLIQDKKLGIYNVENIPNLYDASSSKTTTSRAASEKSSSSSGGSSMMKQALLEPEDKIAIEELYKNLNPMNMWKLSSGTIVEKKNGTICSSLHLRTEIKTFKLKRLPNLPTDLENYFDSLLLLSTENDLDKLYIDVKAANFHPKNDEALAWAQTTVLNTIKLFMSNYFPLSDQSEADILRRIWLLIDTVFDYSAIKSRSGEKSSTSSSDGLNAARTIANINQAARKLMGRKVDMVYKLQPNEYGCMECGKDENNSTKELSDGMFKIPIIMKDMFNSLAKKTPSLVNDITISSLMIMETKISLIIMDSPGGNVCRISRLKPLYFPVCSLNFMSSLVSIMKLVYTARLNMEKTYLLIAKNEPALEYDLGEDPPIPPTFHKNLKRKRDFSEDDNDKSNTEKDDTASNA
;
A
#
# COMPACT_ATOMS: atom_id res chain seq x y z
N MET A 1 -18.31 33.17 -0.24
CA MET A 1 -19.73 32.82 -0.13
C MET A 1 -19.98 32.28 1.27
N SER A 2 -20.41 33.17 2.16
CA SER A 2 -21.05 32.84 3.43
C SER A 2 -22.46 32.38 3.10
N ALA A 3 -22.77 31.10 3.32
CA ALA A 3 -24.12 30.58 3.20
C ALA A 3 -24.59 30.16 4.59
N ASP A 4 -25.78 30.66 4.96
CA ASP A 4 -26.46 30.53 6.23
C ASP A 4 -26.43 29.12 6.82
N ILE A 5 -25.88 29.01 8.04
CA ILE A 5 -25.96 27.83 8.91
C ILE A 5 -27.25 27.88 9.78
N ALA A 6 -27.99 28.99 9.74
CA ALA A 6 -29.24 29.14 10.46
C ALA A 6 -30.41 28.71 9.56
N SER A 7 -30.97 27.52 9.81
CA SER A 7 -32.38 27.13 9.53
C SER A 7 -32.56 25.66 9.10
N ILE A 8 -31.79 24.72 9.67
CA ILE A 8 -32.22 23.32 9.65
C ILE A 8 -31.99 22.78 11.06
N ASP A 9 -33.07 22.55 11.80
CA ASP A 9 -33.01 21.75 13.01
C ASP A 9 -32.44 20.37 12.64
N PRO A 10 -31.24 20.00 13.12
CA PRO A 10 -30.60 18.79 12.65
C PRO A 10 -31.46 17.58 13.05
N LYS A 11 -31.98 16.85 12.06
CA LYS A 11 -32.69 15.58 12.28
C LYS A 11 -31.90 14.71 13.28
N HIS A 12 -32.57 14.19 14.31
CA HIS A 12 -32.00 13.47 15.48
C HIS A 12 -31.26 14.34 16.52
N LYS A 13 -31.48 15.66 16.55
CA LYS A 13 -30.90 16.57 17.56
C LYS A 13 -31.12 16.10 18.99
N GLU A 14 -32.33 15.68 19.34
CA GLU A 14 -32.66 15.23 20.70
C GLU A 14 -31.79 14.05 21.14
N ALA A 15 -31.61 13.06 20.26
CA ALA A 15 -30.72 11.93 20.53
C ALA A 15 -29.25 12.36 20.69
N ILE A 16 -28.79 13.31 19.87
CA ILE A 16 -27.43 13.87 19.96
C ILE A 16 -27.24 14.62 21.28
N VAL A 17 -28.22 15.43 21.70
CA VAL A 17 -28.19 16.19 22.95
C VAL A 17 -28.21 15.24 24.16
N SER A 18 -29.03 14.18 24.13
CA SER A 18 -29.05 13.15 25.18
C SER A 18 -27.68 12.49 25.33
N ALA A 19 -27.08 12.06 24.22
CA ALA A 19 -25.75 11.45 24.24
C ALA A 19 -24.67 12.41 24.78
N ILE A 20 -24.74 13.69 24.44
CA ILE A 20 -23.83 14.72 24.96
C ILE A 20 -24.01 14.87 26.48
N ALA A 21 -25.25 14.90 26.98
CA ALA A 21 -25.53 15.02 28.40
C ALA A 21 -24.98 13.82 29.20
N GLU A 22 -25.15 12.60 28.68
CA GLU A 22 -24.61 11.37 29.28
C GLU A 22 -23.07 11.38 29.33
N ILE A 23 -22.42 11.76 28.22
CA ILE A 23 -20.95 11.86 28.14
C ILE A 23 -20.42 12.92 29.11
N SER A 24 -21.11 14.06 29.21
CA SER A 24 -20.75 15.14 30.13
C SER A 24 -20.92 14.72 31.59
N ALA A 25 -22.00 13.99 31.91
CA ALA A 25 -22.24 13.47 33.26
C ALA A 25 -21.17 12.44 33.67
N ALA A 26 -20.65 11.67 32.71
CA ALA A 26 -19.56 10.73 32.94
C ALA A 26 -18.16 11.38 33.04
N GLY A 27 -18.04 12.71 32.85
CA GLY A 27 -16.77 13.43 32.94
C GLY A 27 -15.78 13.11 31.81
N ILE A 28 -16.26 12.60 30.67
CA ILE A 28 -15.41 12.17 29.56
C ILE A 28 -15.11 13.36 28.63
N PRO A 29 -13.87 13.52 28.14
CA PRO A 29 -13.54 14.57 27.18
C PRO A 29 -14.40 14.52 25.92
N MET A 30 -15.07 15.64 25.62
CA MET A 30 -16.00 15.77 24.50
C MET A 30 -15.26 15.67 23.16
N SER A 31 -15.57 14.64 22.37
CA SER A 31 -15.03 14.48 21.02
C SER A 31 -16.07 13.88 20.07
N VAL A 32 -15.95 14.20 18.79
CA VAL A 32 -16.89 13.72 17.76
C VAL A 32 -16.93 12.19 17.70
N ASN A 33 -15.79 11.52 17.95
CA ASN A 33 -15.73 10.06 17.98
C ASN A 33 -16.53 9.50 19.18
N VAL A 34 -16.35 10.03 20.38
CA VAL A 34 -17.07 9.55 21.58
C VAL A 34 -18.59 9.70 21.41
N ILE A 35 -19.04 10.85 20.92
CA ILE A 35 -20.46 11.09 20.64
C ILE A 35 -20.99 10.12 19.58
N SER A 36 -20.23 9.86 18.52
CA SER A 36 -20.66 8.92 17.48
C SER A 36 -20.74 7.47 17.98
N GLN A 37 -19.87 7.06 18.91
CA GLN A 37 -19.95 5.72 19.50
C GLN A 37 -21.17 5.59 20.40
N GLN A 38 -21.48 6.60 21.22
CA GLN A 38 -22.70 6.63 22.05
C GLN A 38 -23.97 6.60 21.19
N LEU A 39 -23.95 7.26 20.03
CA LEU A 39 -25.06 7.27 19.09
C LEU A 39 -25.13 6.03 18.18
N SER A 40 -24.23 5.05 18.31
CA SER A 40 -24.18 3.89 17.42
C SER A 40 -25.53 3.20 17.24
N PRO A 41 -26.33 2.90 18.29
CA PRO A 41 -27.63 2.25 18.13
C PRO A 41 -28.58 3.08 17.26
N THR A 42 -28.65 4.39 17.48
CA THR A 42 -29.48 5.31 16.69
C THR A 42 -29.03 5.41 15.24
N ILE A 43 -27.71 5.44 15.01
CA ILE A 43 -27.10 5.51 13.67
C ILE A 43 -27.36 4.21 12.90
N VAL A 44 -27.19 3.05 13.54
CA VAL A 44 -27.42 1.73 12.91
C VAL A 44 -28.91 1.53 12.61
N ASN A 45 -29.77 1.89 13.57
CA ASN A 45 -31.21 1.72 13.41
C ASN A 45 -31.80 2.64 12.34
N GLY A 46 -31.25 3.86 12.20
CA GLY A 46 -31.68 4.84 11.20
C GLY A 46 -31.01 4.73 9.84
N TYR A 47 -30.27 3.67 9.53
CA TYR A 47 -29.65 3.48 8.20
C TYR A 47 -30.70 3.06 7.17
N ASP A 48 -30.73 3.76 6.04
CA ASP A 48 -31.77 3.71 5.00
C ASP A 48 -31.25 3.19 3.64
N ASP A 49 -30.19 2.38 3.67
CA ASP A 49 -29.47 1.86 2.49
C ASP A 49 -28.87 2.94 1.57
N THR A 50 -28.90 4.22 1.95
CA THR A 50 -28.15 5.26 1.24
C THR A 50 -26.66 4.98 1.28
N SER A 51 -25.89 5.45 0.28
CA SER A 51 -24.43 5.28 0.25
C SER A 51 -23.80 5.60 1.61
N PHE A 52 -23.09 4.62 2.19
CA PHE A 52 -22.49 4.75 3.51
C PHE A 52 -21.55 5.96 3.62
N PHE A 53 -20.93 6.39 2.50
CA PHE A 53 -20.12 7.60 2.46
C PHE A 53 -20.94 8.88 2.65
N ILE A 54 -22.12 8.94 2.07
CA ILE A 54 -23.04 10.07 2.23
C ILE A 54 -23.63 10.04 3.64
N TYR A 55 -24.08 8.86 4.08
CA TYR A 55 -24.67 8.64 5.39
C TYR A 55 -23.73 9.05 6.53
N LYS A 56 -22.45 8.62 6.50
CA LYS A 56 -21.44 9.02 7.50
C LYS A 56 -21.22 10.54 7.49
N ALA A 57 -21.15 11.16 6.31
CA ALA A 57 -20.90 12.60 6.18
C ALA A 57 -22.04 13.42 6.77
N VAL A 58 -23.29 12.96 6.56
CA VAL A 58 -24.50 13.57 7.14
C VAL A 58 -24.47 13.50 8.67
N TRP A 59 -24.15 12.34 9.25
CA TRP A 59 -24.07 12.20 10.71
C TRP A 59 -22.95 13.03 11.34
N VAL A 60 -21.76 13.07 10.73
CA VAL A 60 -20.68 13.96 11.19
C VAL A 60 -21.14 15.41 11.19
N ARG A 61 -21.79 15.85 10.10
CA ARG A 61 -22.30 17.21 10.00
C ARG A 61 -23.36 17.50 11.06
N ARG A 62 -24.29 16.58 11.32
CA ARG A 62 -25.32 16.74 12.37
C ARG A 62 -24.72 16.88 13.76
N ILE A 63 -23.76 16.02 14.12
CA ILE A 63 -23.07 16.09 15.42
C ILE A 63 -22.34 17.42 15.56
N ILE A 64 -21.55 17.81 14.56
CA ILE A 64 -20.79 19.07 14.58
C ILE A 64 -21.73 20.29 14.65
N SER A 65 -22.79 20.30 13.85
CA SER A 65 -23.75 21.42 13.84
C SER A 65 -24.48 21.54 15.18
N THR A 66 -24.79 20.42 15.83
CA THR A 66 -25.41 20.41 17.17
C THR A 66 -24.44 20.96 18.22
N LEU A 67 -23.18 20.51 18.21
CA LEU A 67 -22.15 21.03 19.12
C LEU A 67 -21.94 22.54 18.95
N GLN A 68 -21.91 23.01 17.70
CA GLN A 68 -21.77 24.44 17.39
C GLN A 68 -23.02 25.24 17.79
N LEU A 69 -24.22 24.69 17.60
CA LEU A 69 -25.48 25.34 17.97
C LEU A 69 -25.61 25.59 19.48
N PHE A 70 -25.05 24.70 20.30
CA PHE A 70 -25.07 24.79 21.77
C PHE A 70 -23.75 25.34 22.36
N ASP A 71 -22.83 25.82 21.51
CA ASP A 71 -21.51 26.35 21.90
C ASP A 71 -20.71 25.41 22.84
N ILE A 72 -20.77 24.10 22.57
CA ILE A 72 -20.10 23.09 23.39
C ILE A 72 -18.67 22.88 22.86
N PRO A 73 -17.62 23.07 23.69
CA PRO A 73 -16.25 22.86 23.26
C PRO A 73 -15.99 21.37 22.98
N TYR A 74 -15.32 21.07 21.86
CA TYR A 74 -15.07 19.68 21.46
C TYR A 74 -13.76 19.51 20.70
N LYS A 75 -13.19 18.30 20.78
CA LYS A 75 -12.04 17.90 19.96
C LYS A 75 -12.52 17.30 18.64
N LYS A 76 -12.05 17.84 17.51
CA LYS A 76 -12.20 17.20 16.20
C LYS A 76 -11.35 15.92 16.19
N SER A 77 -12.01 14.76 16.15
CA SER A 77 -11.37 13.44 16.13
C SER A 77 -11.91 12.62 14.96
N LYS A 78 -11.06 11.77 14.36
CA LYS A 78 -11.51 10.80 13.36
C LYS A 78 -12.44 9.79 14.03
N ILE A 79 -13.66 9.64 13.50
CA ILE A 79 -14.63 8.66 13.98
C ILE A 79 -14.22 7.26 13.52
N ASN A 80 -14.24 6.28 14.43
CA ASN A 80 -14.12 4.87 14.06
C ASN A 80 -15.46 4.34 13.54
N TRP A 81 -15.67 4.49 12.23
CA TRP A 81 -16.87 4.00 11.56
C TRP A 81 -16.89 2.47 11.37
N GLU A 82 -15.79 1.74 11.61
CA GLU A 82 -15.70 0.29 11.38
C GLU A 82 -16.77 -0.46 12.15
N ASN A 83 -16.85 -0.24 13.47
CA ASN A 83 -17.84 -0.89 14.33
C ASN A 83 -19.28 -0.58 13.90
N ILE A 84 -19.60 0.70 13.66
CA ILE A 84 -20.94 1.12 13.21
C ILE A 84 -21.30 0.47 11.87
N PHE A 85 -20.34 0.34 10.96
CA PHE A 85 -20.56 -0.31 9.67
C PHE A 85 -20.82 -1.81 9.81
N CYS A 86 -20.04 -2.51 10.64
CA CYS A 86 -20.29 -3.93 10.95
C CYS A 86 -21.70 -4.12 11.52
N LEU A 87 -22.13 -3.29 12.48
CA LEU A 87 -23.48 -3.37 13.05
C LEU A 87 -24.59 -3.12 12.02
N ILE A 88 -24.38 -2.20 11.06
CA ILE A 88 -25.31 -2.00 9.94
C ILE A 88 -25.40 -3.27 9.07
N GLN A 89 -24.28 -3.93 8.79
CA GLN A 89 -24.27 -5.16 7.99
C GLN A 89 -24.90 -6.33 8.76
N ASP A 90 -24.59 -6.49 10.05
CA ASP A 90 -25.21 -7.51 10.90
C ASP A 90 -26.73 -7.32 10.97
N LYS A 91 -27.20 -6.06 11.03
CA LYS A 91 -28.63 -5.73 10.96
C LYS A 91 -29.23 -6.14 9.63
N LYS A 92 -28.53 -5.91 8.53
CA LYS A 92 -28.96 -6.32 7.18
C LYS A 92 -29.04 -7.84 7.03
N LEU A 93 -28.16 -8.57 7.73
CA LEU A 93 -28.13 -10.04 7.74
C LEU A 93 -29.09 -10.67 8.75
N GLY A 94 -29.81 -9.88 9.56
CA GLY A 94 -30.71 -10.38 10.60
C GLY A 94 -30.00 -11.01 11.80
N ILE A 95 -28.69 -10.78 11.95
CA ILE A 95 -27.85 -11.31 13.04
C ILE A 95 -27.80 -10.30 14.21
N TYR A 96 -28.30 -9.09 14.00
CA TYR A 96 -28.28 -8.00 14.96
C TYR A 96 -29.28 -8.17 16.10
N ASN A 97 -28.78 -8.49 17.30
CA ASN A 97 -29.51 -8.35 18.55
C ASN A 97 -29.23 -6.98 19.18
N VAL A 98 -30.25 -6.12 19.22
CA VAL A 98 -30.19 -4.76 19.81
C VAL A 98 -29.75 -4.81 21.28
N GLU A 99 -30.07 -5.89 21.99
CA GLU A 99 -29.85 -6.04 23.43
C GLU A 99 -28.39 -6.25 23.85
N ASN A 100 -27.47 -6.52 22.91
CA ASN A 100 -26.07 -6.84 23.22
C ASN A 100 -25.04 -5.82 22.72
N ILE A 101 -25.47 -4.61 22.32
CA ILE A 101 -24.50 -3.54 22.05
C ILE A 101 -24.01 -3.03 23.42
N PRO A 102 -22.72 -3.13 23.75
CA PRO A 102 -22.20 -2.50 24.95
C PRO A 102 -22.40 -1.00 24.80
N ASN A 103 -23.37 -0.44 25.51
CA ASN A 103 -23.36 0.98 25.79
C ASN A 103 -22.02 1.23 26.46
N LEU A 104 -21.17 2.07 25.87
CA LEU A 104 -19.79 2.23 26.36
C LEU A 104 -19.75 2.69 27.82
N TYR A 105 -20.86 3.22 28.34
CA TYR A 105 -21.01 3.77 29.68
C TYR A 105 -22.37 3.41 30.28
N ASP A 106 -22.64 2.11 30.45
CA ASP A 106 -23.64 1.69 31.43
C ASP A 106 -22.98 1.60 32.81
N ALA A 107 -23.49 2.34 33.79
CA ALA A 107 -22.91 2.45 35.12
C ALA A 107 -23.24 1.22 35.97
N SER A 108 -22.83 0.01 35.55
CA SER A 108 -22.76 -1.14 36.47
C SER A 108 -21.71 -2.19 36.04
N SER A 109 -20.99 -2.67 37.05
CA SER A 109 -19.86 -3.61 37.09
C SER A 109 -19.86 -4.82 36.12
N SER A 110 -18.73 -5.10 35.45
CA SER A 110 -17.79 -6.19 35.81
C SER A 110 -16.71 -6.45 34.74
N LYS A 111 -15.52 -6.87 35.22
CA LYS A 111 -14.28 -7.07 34.46
C LYS A 111 -14.28 -8.37 33.67
N THR A 112 -13.88 -8.31 32.40
CA THR A 112 -13.05 -9.37 31.79
C THR A 112 -12.23 -8.87 30.60
N THR A 113 -10.94 -9.16 30.67
CA THR A 113 -9.91 -8.97 29.64
C THR A 113 -10.07 -9.96 28.49
N THR A 114 -10.00 -9.52 27.24
CA THR A 114 -9.18 -10.21 26.22
C THR A 114 -8.88 -9.33 25.00
N SER A 115 -7.75 -9.65 24.41
CA SER A 115 -6.93 -8.89 23.48
C SER A 115 -7.30 -9.03 22.01
N ARG A 116 -6.71 -8.11 21.23
CA ARG A 116 -6.31 -8.17 19.80
C ARG A 116 -7.23 -7.52 18.77
N ALA A 117 -6.78 -6.31 18.42
CA ALA A 117 -6.66 -5.71 17.10
C ALA A 117 -6.80 -6.63 15.87
N ALA A 118 -7.66 -6.23 14.94
CA ALA A 118 -7.23 -5.80 13.61
C ALA A 118 -8.38 -5.02 12.94
N SER A 119 -8.09 -3.75 12.63
CA SER A 119 -8.78 -2.93 11.64
C SER A 119 -8.19 -3.23 10.27
N GLU A 120 -9.03 -3.45 9.26
CA GLU A 120 -8.85 -2.79 7.97
C GLU A 120 -10.19 -2.24 7.50
N LYS A 121 -10.19 -0.95 7.13
CA LYS A 121 -11.19 -0.36 6.27
C LYS A 121 -10.61 0.03 4.93
N SER A 122 -11.17 -0.63 3.93
CA SER A 122 -11.61 -0.16 2.63
C SER A 122 -11.55 1.34 2.34
N SER A 123 -11.08 1.58 1.13
CA SER A 123 -11.37 2.64 0.18
C SER A 123 -12.87 2.95 -0.03
N SER A 124 -13.08 4.10 -0.70
CA SER A 124 -14.12 4.42 -1.71
C SER A 124 -14.59 5.88 -1.53
N SER A 125 -14.89 6.68 -2.57
CA SER A 125 -14.89 6.54 -4.03
C SER A 125 -15.45 7.85 -4.65
N SER A 126 -15.53 7.88 -5.98
CA SER A 126 -16.43 8.63 -6.90
C SER A 126 -15.78 9.80 -7.65
N GLY A 127 -16.01 10.04 -8.94
CA GLY A 127 -16.78 9.40 -10.03
C GLY A 127 -16.28 10.05 -11.36
N GLY A 128 -16.21 9.37 -12.50
CA GLY A 128 -17.33 9.17 -13.43
C GLY A 128 -17.42 10.25 -14.52
N SER A 129 -16.59 10.17 -15.58
CA SER A 129 -16.86 10.81 -16.87
C SER A 129 -16.13 10.07 -18.00
N SER A 130 -16.89 9.78 -19.06
CA SER A 130 -16.51 9.20 -20.36
C SER A 130 -15.07 9.51 -20.79
N MET A 131 -14.19 8.50 -20.81
CA MET A 131 -12.84 8.64 -21.35
C MET A 131 -12.81 8.10 -22.79
N MET A 132 -12.90 9.03 -23.76
CA MET A 132 -12.36 8.78 -25.08
C MET A 132 -10.90 8.33 -24.92
N LYS A 133 -10.50 7.29 -25.64
CA LYS A 133 -9.10 6.90 -25.80
C LYS A 133 -8.29 8.19 -26.05
N GLN A 134 -7.32 8.50 -25.21
CA GLN A 134 -6.39 9.59 -25.50
C GLN A 134 -5.64 9.20 -26.77
N ALA A 135 -6.05 9.77 -27.90
CA ALA A 135 -5.34 9.67 -29.15
C ALA A 135 -3.90 10.17 -28.94
N LEU A 136 -2.94 9.52 -29.59
CA LEU A 136 -1.61 10.12 -29.68
C LEU A 136 -1.76 11.49 -30.36
N LEU A 137 -1.08 12.50 -29.82
CA LEU A 137 -1.04 13.83 -30.43
C LEU A 137 -0.35 13.73 -31.79
N GLU A 138 -1.08 14.07 -32.85
CA GLU A 138 -0.55 14.17 -34.20
C GLU A 138 0.44 15.36 -34.28
N PRO A 139 1.33 15.40 -35.28
CA PRO A 139 2.28 16.51 -35.45
C PRO A 139 1.61 17.89 -35.45
N GLU A 140 0.42 17.99 -36.03
CA GLU A 140 -0.37 19.21 -36.12
C GLU A 140 -0.90 19.65 -34.73
N ASP A 141 -1.31 18.69 -33.89
CA ASP A 141 -1.75 18.98 -32.51
C ASP A 141 -0.61 19.54 -31.66
N LYS A 142 0.63 19.08 -31.89
CA LYS A 142 1.82 19.57 -31.18
C LYS A 142 2.13 21.01 -31.54
N ILE A 143 2.03 21.35 -32.82
CA ILE A 143 2.21 22.72 -33.31
C ILE A 143 1.13 23.63 -32.73
N ALA A 144 -0.13 23.20 -32.74
CA ALA A 144 -1.25 23.95 -32.17
C ALA A 144 -1.09 24.18 -30.66
N ILE A 145 -0.60 23.18 -29.91
CA ILE A 145 -0.32 23.31 -28.47
C ILE A 145 0.84 24.29 -28.26
N GLU A 146 1.92 24.22 -29.03
CA GLU A 146 3.04 25.16 -28.92
C GLU A 146 2.62 26.60 -29.21
N GLU A 147 1.80 26.83 -30.23
CA GLU A 147 1.24 28.15 -30.54
C GLU A 147 0.29 28.64 -29.44
N LEU A 148 -0.54 27.76 -28.88
CA LEU A 148 -1.42 28.08 -27.76
C LEU A 148 -0.63 28.58 -26.55
N TYR A 149 0.48 27.91 -26.20
CA TYR A 149 1.35 28.35 -25.10
C TYR A 149 2.12 29.63 -25.41
N LYS A 150 2.51 29.87 -26.66
CA LYS A 150 3.14 31.13 -27.10
C LYS A 150 2.20 32.33 -26.98
N ASN A 151 0.90 32.11 -27.16
CA ASN A 151 -0.13 33.15 -27.15
C ASN A 151 -0.79 33.38 -25.77
N LEU A 152 -0.36 32.69 -24.71
CA LEU A 152 -0.89 32.90 -23.36
C LEU A 152 -0.51 34.29 -22.82
N ASN A 153 -1.51 35.03 -22.32
CA ASN A 153 -1.29 36.33 -21.70
C ASN A 153 -0.56 36.19 -20.33
N PRO A 154 0.66 36.74 -20.17
CA PRO A 154 1.45 36.61 -18.94
C PRO A 154 0.77 37.15 -17.68
N MET A 155 -0.17 38.10 -17.81
CA MET A 155 -0.87 38.71 -16.68
C MET A 155 -1.95 37.81 -16.09
N ASN A 156 -2.42 36.82 -16.86
CA ASN A 156 -3.48 35.89 -16.44
C ASN A 156 -2.93 34.52 -16.02
N MET A 157 -1.62 34.33 -16.05
CA MET A 157 -0.98 33.06 -15.68
C MET A 157 -0.99 32.85 -14.17
N TRP A 158 -1.23 31.61 -13.74
CA TRP A 158 -1.34 31.28 -12.33
C TRP A 158 0.02 31.27 -11.65
N LYS A 159 0.19 32.19 -10.69
CA LYS A 159 1.39 32.31 -9.86
C LYS A 159 1.16 31.64 -8.51
N LEU A 160 2.01 30.67 -8.18
CA LEU A 160 2.07 30.10 -6.84
C LEU A 160 2.74 31.06 -5.86
N SER A 161 2.53 30.85 -4.57
CA SER A 161 3.20 31.61 -3.49
C SER A 161 4.72 31.52 -3.52
N SER A 162 5.28 30.50 -4.18
CA SER A 162 6.71 30.35 -4.44
C SER A 162 7.25 31.22 -5.59
N GLY A 163 6.41 32.05 -6.22
CA GLY A 163 6.74 32.83 -7.41
C GLY A 163 6.80 32.01 -8.70
N THR A 164 6.54 30.70 -8.63
CA THR A 164 6.51 29.82 -9.82
C THR A 164 5.25 30.07 -10.64
N ILE A 165 5.42 30.31 -11.93
CA ILE A 165 4.32 30.40 -12.90
C ILE A 165 4.01 29.00 -13.43
N VAL A 166 2.81 28.50 -13.15
CA VAL A 166 2.42 27.10 -13.40
C VAL A 166 2.45 26.76 -14.89
N GLU A 167 1.92 27.64 -15.73
CA GLU A 167 1.76 27.43 -17.16
C GLU A 167 3.10 27.46 -17.91
N LYS A 168 4.05 28.31 -17.48
CA LYS A 168 5.42 28.29 -18.02
C LYS A 168 6.12 26.97 -17.69
N LYS A 169 5.94 26.46 -16.47
CA LYS A 169 6.51 25.18 -16.05
C LYS A 169 5.86 24.00 -16.80
N ASN A 170 4.56 24.05 -17.03
CA ASN A 170 3.83 23.07 -17.84
C ASN A 170 4.25 23.13 -19.32
N GLY A 171 4.50 24.33 -19.88
CA GLY A 171 5.03 24.49 -21.25
C GLY A 171 6.43 23.88 -21.41
N THR A 172 7.31 24.03 -20.42
CA THR A 172 8.64 23.36 -20.39
C THR A 172 8.51 21.84 -20.25
N ILE A 173 7.49 21.34 -19.55
CA ILE A 173 7.20 19.90 -19.43
C ILE A 173 6.58 19.35 -20.74
N CYS A 174 5.80 20.13 -21.48
CA CYS A 174 5.25 19.72 -22.78
C CYS A 174 6.33 19.58 -23.86
N SER A 175 7.30 20.49 -23.90
CA SER A 175 8.52 20.36 -24.73
C SER A 175 9.42 19.18 -24.28
N SER A 176 9.15 18.58 -23.11
CA SER A 176 9.85 17.40 -22.58
C SER A 176 9.39 16.05 -23.17
N LEU A 177 8.50 16.01 -24.17
CA LEU A 177 8.11 14.74 -24.80
C LEU A 177 9.30 14.00 -25.44
N HIS A 178 10.27 14.75 -25.98
CA HIS A 178 11.55 14.21 -26.47
C HIS A 178 12.41 13.66 -25.31
N LEU A 179 12.61 14.45 -24.25
CA LEU A 179 13.32 14.06 -23.02
C LEU A 179 12.71 12.83 -22.33
N ARG A 180 11.38 12.71 -22.31
CA ARG A 180 10.69 11.54 -21.74
C ARG A 180 10.98 10.27 -22.53
N THR A 181 11.04 10.37 -23.85
CA THR A 181 11.35 9.23 -24.72
C THR A 181 12.82 8.85 -24.57
N GLU A 182 13.71 9.83 -24.57
CA GLU A 182 15.15 9.65 -24.35
C GLU A 182 15.45 8.95 -23.02
N ILE A 183 14.89 9.42 -21.90
CA ILE A 183 15.07 8.78 -20.59
C ILE A 183 14.51 7.35 -20.58
N LYS A 184 13.36 7.12 -21.22
CA LYS A 184 12.73 5.79 -21.28
C LYS A 184 13.54 4.79 -22.08
N THR A 185 14.25 5.22 -23.12
CA THR A 185 15.00 4.32 -24.01
C THR A 185 16.51 4.29 -23.72
N PHE A 186 17.04 5.27 -22.99
CA PHE A 186 18.46 5.36 -22.66
C PHE A 186 18.96 4.08 -21.97
N LYS A 187 19.88 3.37 -22.63
CA LYS A 187 20.44 2.09 -22.16
C LYS A 187 19.36 1.13 -21.64
N LEU A 188 18.25 1.00 -22.37
CA LEU A 188 17.15 0.13 -21.98
C LEU A 188 17.65 -1.31 -21.82
N LYS A 189 17.43 -1.88 -20.64
CA LYS A 189 17.82 -3.25 -20.35
C LYS A 189 16.85 -4.22 -21.02
N ARG A 190 17.40 -5.17 -21.77
CA ARG A 190 16.62 -6.24 -22.36
C ARG A 190 16.20 -7.24 -21.28
N LEU A 191 14.95 -7.67 -21.38
CA LEU A 191 14.43 -8.77 -20.58
C LEU A 191 15.17 -10.06 -20.92
N PRO A 192 15.37 -10.96 -19.95
CA PRO A 192 15.94 -12.27 -20.22
C PRO A 192 15.02 -13.07 -21.14
N ASN A 193 15.63 -13.79 -22.08
CA ASN A 193 14.93 -14.76 -22.92
C ASN A 193 14.50 -15.95 -22.07
N LEU A 194 13.38 -16.58 -22.45
CA LEU A 194 12.92 -17.80 -21.82
C LEU A 194 13.80 -18.98 -22.26
N PRO A 195 13.85 -20.07 -21.46
CA PRO A 195 14.48 -21.31 -21.90
C PRO A 195 13.77 -21.84 -23.15
N THR A 196 14.55 -22.29 -24.14
CA THR A 196 14.02 -22.79 -25.43
C THR A 196 12.98 -23.89 -25.24
N ASP A 197 13.20 -24.82 -24.31
CA ASP A 197 12.27 -25.92 -24.04
C ASP A 197 10.92 -25.42 -23.53
N LEU A 198 10.93 -24.34 -22.72
CA LEU A 198 9.72 -23.71 -22.22
C LEU A 198 8.97 -22.97 -23.34
N GLU A 199 9.69 -22.29 -24.24
CA GLU A 199 9.08 -21.65 -25.41
C GLU A 199 8.43 -22.68 -26.33
N ASN A 200 9.15 -23.77 -26.64
CA ASN A 200 8.63 -24.88 -27.43
C ASN A 200 7.38 -25.52 -26.78
N TYR A 201 7.37 -25.65 -25.45
CA TYR A 201 6.21 -26.16 -24.73
C TYR A 201 5.04 -25.18 -24.74
N PHE A 202 5.28 -23.88 -24.66
CA PHE A 202 4.20 -22.89 -24.84
C PHE A 202 3.60 -22.96 -26.25
N ASP A 203 4.42 -23.14 -27.28
CA ASP A 203 3.92 -23.27 -28.64
C ASP A 203 3.08 -24.56 -28.82
N SER A 204 3.49 -25.68 -28.20
CA SER A 204 2.70 -26.91 -28.21
C SER A 204 1.36 -26.75 -27.47
N LEU A 205 1.33 -26.06 -26.32
CA LEU A 205 0.10 -25.76 -25.60
C LEU A 205 -0.89 -24.92 -26.43
N LEU A 206 -0.38 -23.94 -27.18
CA LEU A 206 -1.21 -23.13 -28.08
C LEU A 206 -1.84 -23.98 -29.18
N LEU A 207 -1.09 -24.90 -29.78
CA LEU A 207 -1.60 -25.83 -30.80
C LEU A 207 -2.67 -26.79 -30.24
N LEU A 208 -2.47 -27.30 -29.03
CA LEU A 208 -3.43 -28.20 -28.36
C LEU A 208 -4.75 -27.50 -28.03
N SER A 209 -4.72 -26.20 -27.74
CA SER A 209 -5.90 -25.41 -27.33
C SER A 209 -6.85 -25.03 -28.48
N THR A 210 -6.65 -25.58 -29.68
CA THR A 210 -7.49 -25.31 -30.85
C THR A 210 -8.88 -25.95 -30.77
N GLU A 211 -9.01 -27.02 -29.96
CA GLU A 211 -10.28 -27.67 -29.69
C GLU A 211 -10.91 -27.13 -28.38
N ASN A 212 -12.18 -26.73 -28.43
CA ASN A 212 -12.91 -26.17 -27.28
C ASN A 212 -13.43 -27.24 -26.30
N ASP A 213 -12.70 -28.35 -26.13
CA ASP A 213 -13.02 -29.43 -25.20
C ASP A 213 -12.05 -29.40 -24.02
N LEU A 214 -12.53 -28.96 -22.86
CA LEU A 214 -11.71 -28.84 -21.66
C LEU A 214 -11.32 -30.19 -21.06
N ASP A 215 -12.16 -31.23 -21.18
CA ASP A 215 -11.87 -32.55 -20.63
C ASP A 215 -10.76 -33.23 -21.44
N LYS A 216 -10.88 -33.16 -22.78
CA LYS A 216 -9.82 -33.64 -23.67
C LYS A 216 -8.53 -32.87 -23.46
N LEU A 217 -8.58 -31.53 -23.43
CA LEU A 217 -7.40 -30.70 -23.20
C LEU A 217 -6.74 -31.01 -21.84
N TYR A 218 -7.53 -31.27 -20.80
CA TYR A 218 -7.00 -31.66 -19.49
C TYR A 218 -6.22 -32.97 -19.57
N ILE A 219 -6.76 -33.97 -20.25
CA ILE A 219 -6.12 -35.28 -20.44
C ILE A 219 -4.82 -35.12 -21.25
N ASP A 220 -4.87 -34.39 -22.37
CA ASP A 220 -3.73 -34.18 -23.26
C ASP A 220 -2.59 -33.42 -22.57
N VAL A 221 -2.90 -32.34 -21.84
CA VAL A 221 -1.89 -31.60 -21.07
C VAL A 221 -1.30 -32.46 -19.96
N LYS A 222 -2.12 -33.28 -19.27
CA LYS A 222 -1.68 -34.15 -18.17
C LYS A 222 -0.84 -35.34 -18.66
N ALA A 223 -0.97 -35.76 -19.92
CA ALA A 223 -0.25 -36.90 -20.47
C ALA A 223 1.27 -36.70 -20.50
N ALA A 224 1.75 -35.45 -20.61
CA ALA A 224 3.16 -35.15 -20.50
C ALA A 224 3.68 -35.45 -19.07
N ASN A 225 4.84 -36.07 -18.96
CA ASN A 225 5.46 -36.37 -17.68
C ASN A 225 6.74 -35.55 -17.53
N PHE A 226 6.70 -34.55 -16.65
CA PHE A 226 7.83 -33.68 -16.34
C PHE A 226 8.30 -33.92 -14.91
N HIS A 227 9.61 -34.15 -14.73
CA HIS A 227 10.15 -34.31 -13.40
C HIS A 227 10.13 -32.96 -12.67
N PRO A 228 9.50 -32.85 -11.48
CA PRO A 228 9.29 -31.55 -10.81
C PRO A 228 10.55 -30.70 -10.61
N LYS A 229 11.71 -31.34 -10.46
CA LYS A 229 13.00 -30.67 -10.26
C LYS A 229 13.88 -30.57 -11.51
N ASN A 230 13.83 -31.56 -12.40
CA ASN A 230 14.76 -31.59 -13.54
C ASN A 230 14.17 -30.82 -14.72
N ASP A 231 12.84 -30.85 -14.84
CA ASP A 231 12.05 -30.17 -15.85
C ASP A 231 11.20 -29.07 -15.18
N GLU A 232 11.76 -28.38 -14.17
CA GLU A 232 11.01 -27.49 -13.27
C GLU A 232 10.14 -26.46 -14.01
N ALA A 233 10.65 -25.88 -15.09
CA ALA A 233 9.94 -24.90 -15.90
C ALA A 233 8.71 -25.50 -16.61
N LEU A 234 8.87 -26.71 -17.16
CA LEU A 234 7.83 -27.43 -17.88
C LEU A 234 6.77 -27.96 -16.90
N ALA A 235 7.21 -28.54 -15.78
CA ALA A 235 6.35 -29.01 -14.71
C ALA A 235 5.50 -27.87 -14.10
N TRP A 236 6.11 -26.70 -13.89
CA TRP A 236 5.42 -25.50 -13.42
C TRP A 236 4.38 -25.01 -14.44
N ALA A 237 4.75 -24.92 -15.72
CA ALA A 237 3.84 -24.50 -16.78
C ALA A 237 2.64 -25.46 -16.91
N GLN A 238 2.91 -26.76 -16.95
CA GLN A 238 1.89 -27.81 -17.00
C GLN A 238 0.93 -27.68 -15.81
N THR A 239 1.47 -27.56 -14.59
CA THR A 239 0.65 -27.42 -13.37
C THR A 239 -0.22 -26.17 -13.41
N THR A 240 0.32 -25.05 -13.92
CA THR A 240 -0.42 -23.79 -14.08
C THR A 240 -1.58 -23.93 -15.04
N VAL A 241 -1.36 -24.58 -16.19
CA VAL A 241 -2.42 -24.85 -17.18
C VAL A 241 -3.49 -25.77 -16.59
N LEU A 242 -3.10 -26.88 -15.97
CA LEU A 242 -4.04 -27.83 -15.36
C LEU A 242 -4.87 -27.19 -14.26
N ASN A 243 -4.27 -26.33 -13.42
CA ASN A 243 -5.00 -25.59 -12.41
C ASN A 243 -5.99 -24.60 -13.03
N THR A 244 -5.60 -23.92 -14.11
CA THR A 244 -6.49 -23.00 -14.83
C THR A 244 -7.68 -23.73 -15.46
N ILE A 245 -7.46 -24.90 -16.08
CA ILE A 245 -8.54 -25.74 -16.61
C ILE A 245 -9.53 -26.13 -15.49
N LYS A 246 -9.02 -26.53 -14.31
CA LYS A 246 -9.86 -26.84 -13.15
C LYS A 246 -10.69 -25.65 -12.66
N LEU A 247 -10.17 -24.42 -12.76
CA LEU A 247 -10.95 -23.22 -12.43
C LEU A 247 -12.16 -23.07 -13.38
N PHE A 248 -11.99 -23.36 -14.66
CA PHE A 248 -13.11 -23.34 -15.61
C PHE A 248 -14.10 -24.49 -15.35
N MET A 249 -13.61 -25.72 -15.16
CA MET A 249 -14.45 -26.88 -14.87
C MET A 249 -15.29 -26.72 -13.59
N SER A 250 -14.76 -25.99 -12.61
CA SER A 250 -15.45 -25.70 -11.34
C SER A 250 -16.33 -24.45 -11.38
N ASN A 251 -16.47 -23.80 -12.53
CA ASN A 251 -17.21 -22.53 -12.69
C ASN A 251 -16.76 -21.45 -11.69
N TYR A 252 -15.43 -21.33 -11.49
CA TYR A 252 -14.86 -20.33 -10.59
C TYR A 252 -15.01 -18.89 -11.12
N PHE A 253 -15.25 -18.74 -12.43
CA PHE A 253 -15.52 -17.46 -13.09
C PHE A 253 -17.01 -17.34 -13.46
N PRO A 254 -17.57 -16.12 -13.49
CA PRO A 254 -16.95 -14.82 -13.21
C PRO A 254 -16.63 -14.62 -11.72
N LEU A 255 -15.70 -13.71 -11.43
CA LEU A 255 -15.43 -13.33 -10.04
C LEU A 255 -16.60 -12.53 -9.47
N SER A 256 -16.90 -12.79 -8.21
CA SER A 256 -18.02 -12.23 -7.45
C SER A 256 -17.56 -11.79 -6.06
N ASP A 257 -17.57 -12.68 -5.08
CA ASP A 257 -17.34 -12.42 -3.67
C ASP A 257 -15.94 -12.85 -3.18
N GLN A 258 -15.09 -13.35 -4.09
CA GLN A 258 -13.77 -13.86 -3.73
C GLN A 258 -12.89 -12.78 -3.09
N SER A 259 -12.20 -13.12 -2.00
CA SER A 259 -11.26 -12.21 -1.35
C SER A 259 -9.98 -12.03 -2.18
N GLU A 260 -9.18 -10.99 -1.88
CA GLU A 260 -7.85 -10.83 -2.49
C GLU A 260 -6.97 -12.07 -2.25
N ALA A 261 -7.08 -12.66 -1.06
CA ALA A 261 -6.36 -13.87 -0.71
C ALA A 261 -6.83 -15.10 -1.51
N ASP A 262 -8.11 -15.18 -1.87
CA ASP A 262 -8.64 -16.25 -2.72
C ASP A 262 -8.17 -16.10 -4.17
N ILE A 263 -8.19 -14.87 -4.69
CA ILE A 263 -7.63 -14.52 -6.00
C ILE A 263 -6.13 -14.89 -6.05
N LEU A 264 -5.35 -14.52 -5.03
CA LEU A 264 -3.94 -14.88 -4.93
C LEU A 264 -3.71 -16.40 -4.90
N ARG A 265 -4.46 -17.12 -4.05
CA ARG A 265 -4.25 -18.56 -3.84
C ARG A 265 -4.76 -19.44 -4.98
N ARG A 266 -5.77 -19.00 -5.74
CA ARG A 266 -6.40 -19.83 -6.78
C ARG A 266 -6.02 -19.40 -8.19
N ILE A 267 -5.99 -18.11 -8.48
CA ILE A 267 -5.67 -17.58 -9.82
C ILE A 267 -4.17 -17.34 -9.94
N TRP A 268 -3.60 -16.61 -8.99
CA TRP A 268 -2.21 -16.14 -9.07
C TRP A 268 -1.19 -17.05 -8.38
N LEU A 269 -1.58 -18.30 -8.08
CA LEU A 269 -0.70 -19.29 -7.46
C LEU A 269 0.60 -19.49 -8.25
N LEU A 270 0.55 -19.36 -9.58
CA LEU A 270 1.71 -19.48 -10.45
C LEU A 270 2.86 -18.52 -10.09
N ILE A 271 2.55 -17.37 -9.48
CA ILE A 271 3.52 -16.34 -9.10
C ILE A 271 4.35 -16.78 -7.90
N ASP A 272 3.77 -17.57 -6.99
CA ASP A 272 4.50 -18.15 -5.86
C ASP A 272 5.30 -19.37 -6.31
N THR A 273 4.63 -20.30 -7.00
CA THR A 273 5.19 -21.61 -7.34
C THR A 273 6.29 -21.55 -8.40
N VAL A 274 6.36 -20.48 -9.20
CA VAL A 274 7.47 -20.30 -10.15
C VAL A 274 8.82 -20.28 -9.44
N PHE A 275 8.87 -19.95 -8.13
CA PHE A 275 10.10 -19.88 -7.33
C PHE A 275 10.38 -21.13 -6.48
N ASP A 276 9.58 -22.20 -6.56
CA ASP A 276 9.72 -23.37 -5.68
C ASP A 276 11.13 -23.98 -5.73
N TYR A 277 11.66 -24.12 -6.94
CA TYR A 277 13.00 -24.65 -7.21
C TYR A 277 14.04 -23.56 -7.51
N SER A 278 13.65 -22.28 -7.48
CA SER A 278 14.58 -21.15 -7.60
C SER A 278 15.46 -21.00 -6.36
N ALA A 279 16.65 -20.42 -6.53
CA ALA A 279 17.46 -19.91 -5.43
C ALA A 279 16.75 -18.77 -4.69
N ILE A 280 16.01 -17.92 -5.42
CA ILE A 280 15.22 -16.84 -4.83
C ILE A 280 13.96 -17.43 -4.23
N LYS A 281 13.67 -17.08 -2.99
CA LYS A 281 12.50 -17.57 -2.27
C LYS A 281 11.41 -16.52 -2.24
N SER A 282 10.22 -16.91 -2.71
CA SER A 282 9.00 -16.16 -2.51
C SER A 282 8.53 -16.31 -1.05
N ARG A 283 8.06 -15.21 -0.46
CA ARG A 283 7.51 -15.16 0.90
C ARG A 283 6.21 -14.36 0.90
N SER A 284 5.09 -15.08 0.96
CA SER A 284 3.74 -14.54 1.03
C SER A 284 3.23 -14.31 2.46
N GLY A 285 2.18 -13.51 2.61
CA GLY A 285 1.49 -13.22 3.87
C GLY A 285 1.98 -11.94 4.53
N GLU A 286 1.71 -10.82 3.84
CA GLU A 286 1.93 -9.43 4.27
C GLU A 286 3.32 -9.21 4.92
N LYS A 287 4.38 -9.31 4.10
CA LYS A 287 5.76 -9.23 4.56
C LYS A 287 6.27 -7.79 4.56
N SER A 288 6.84 -7.38 5.69
CA SER A 288 7.64 -6.16 5.78
C SER A 288 8.93 -6.33 4.99
N SER A 289 9.22 -5.42 4.07
CA SER A 289 10.52 -5.34 3.40
C SER A 289 11.60 -4.93 4.41
N THR A 290 12.69 -5.70 4.47
CA THR A 290 13.87 -5.38 5.27
C THR A 290 14.56 -4.15 4.70
N SER A 291 14.70 -4.06 3.38
CA SER A 291 15.35 -2.93 2.72
C SER A 291 14.61 -1.62 3.01
N SER A 292 13.28 -1.66 3.00
CA SER A 292 12.47 -0.48 3.35
C SER A 292 12.54 -0.13 4.83
N SER A 293 12.59 -1.14 5.72
CA SER A 293 12.89 -0.92 7.14
C SER A 293 14.23 -0.19 7.32
N ASP A 294 15.29 -0.65 6.63
CA ASP A 294 16.63 -0.07 6.79
C ASP A 294 16.68 1.35 6.23
N GLY A 295 15.99 1.62 5.11
CA GLY A 295 15.80 2.98 4.59
C GLY A 295 15.11 3.92 5.58
N LEU A 296 14.02 3.48 6.21
CA LEU A 296 13.28 4.27 7.22
C LEU A 296 14.08 4.53 8.50
N ASN A 297 14.99 3.63 8.85
CA ASN A 297 15.80 3.73 10.06
C ASN A 297 17.22 4.25 9.81
N ALA A 298 17.56 4.71 8.60
CA ALA A 298 18.91 5.14 8.25
C ALA A 298 19.43 6.32 9.09
N ALA A 299 18.54 7.21 9.55
CA ALA A 299 18.87 8.35 10.40
C ALA A 299 18.67 8.09 11.90
N ARG A 300 18.41 6.84 12.30
CA ARG A 300 18.14 6.50 13.71
C ARG A 300 19.40 6.68 14.55
N THR A 301 19.30 7.51 15.57
CA THR A 301 20.39 7.80 16.51
C THR A 301 20.61 6.68 17.51
N ILE A 302 21.88 6.48 17.88
CA ILE A 302 22.29 5.52 18.91
C ILE A 302 21.82 6.03 20.28
N ALA A 303 21.36 5.12 21.14
CA ALA A 303 20.73 5.42 22.43
C ALA A 303 21.57 6.27 23.40
N ASN A 304 22.88 6.42 23.14
CA ASN A 304 23.81 7.17 23.98
C ASN A 304 23.85 8.68 23.64
N ILE A 305 23.26 9.11 22.52
CA ILE A 305 23.18 10.53 22.11
C ILE A 305 21.79 11.10 22.44
N ASN A 306 20.73 10.33 22.16
CA ASN A 306 19.34 10.65 22.47
C ASN A 306 18.61 9.36 22.85
N GLN A 307 17.47 9.45 23.56
CA GLN A 307 16.62 8.28 23.82
C GLN A 307 16.26 7.62 22.48
N ALA A 308 16.73 6.39 22.27
CA ALA A 308 16.56 5.70 21.00
C ALA A 308 15.07 5.48 20.71
N ALA A 309 14.56 6.13 19.66
CA ALA A 309 13.22 5.87 19.15
C ALA A 309 13.07 4.39 18.77
N ARG A 310 11.86 3.84 18.84
CA ARG A 310 11.59 2.45 18.42
C ARG A 310 11.93 2.25 16.94
N LYS A 311 12.47 1.08 16.57
CA LYS A 311 12.74 0.72 15.17
C LYS A 311 11.43 0.78 14.38
N LEU A 312 11.41 1.56 13.30
CA LEU A 312 10.27 1.58 12.39
C LEU A 312 10.23 0.28 11.59
N MET A 313 9.05 -0.29 11.42
CA MET A 313 8.85 -1.42 10.52
C MET A 313 8.92 -0.94 9.07
N GLY A 314 9.41 -1.81 8.19
CA GLY A 314 9.41 -1.55 6.76
C GLY A 314 7.98 -1.54 6.21
N ARG A 315 7.83 -1.00 5.00
CA ARG A 315 6.56 -1.11 4.27
C ARG A 315 6.26 -2.58 4.03
N LYS A 316 5.01 -2.97 4.27
CA LYS A 316 4.54 -4.32 4.06
C LYS A 316 3.99 -4.49 2.64
N VAL A 317 4.24 -5.64 2.04
CA VAL A 317 3.74 -6.04 0.72
C VAL A 317 3.21 -7.47 0.79
N ASP A 318 2.36 -7.86 -0.15
CA ASP A 318 1.77 -9.20 -0.13
C ASP A 318 2.83 -10.31 -0.28
N MET A 319 3.80 -10.10 -1.19
CA MET A 319 4.93 -11.01 -1.37
C MET A 319 6.25 -10.29 -1.54
N VAL A 320 7.32 -10.85 -0.95
CA VAL A 320 8.71 -10.42 -1.16
C VAL A 320 9.50 -11.58 -1.75
N TYR A 321 10.28 -11.30 -2.81
CA TYR A 321 11.21 -12.25 -3.42
C TYR A 321 12.61 -11.99 -2.89
N LYS A 322 13.16 -12.94 -2.15
CA LYS A 322 14.44 -12.76 -1.46
C LYS A 322 15.29 -14.02 -1.39
N LEU A 323 16.59 -13.81 -1.39
CA LEU A 323 17.58 -14.78 -0.89
C LEU A 323 18.34 -14.06 0.22
N GLN A 324 18.14 -14.50 1.46
CA GLN A 324 18.61 -13.75 2.62
C GLN A 324 20.13 -13.47 2.51
N PRO A 325 20.58 -12.24 2.82
CA PRO A 325 19.80 -11.12 3.38
C PRO A 325 19.15 -10.18 2.34
N ASN A 326 19.29 -10.45 1.04
CA ASN A 326 18.94 -9.53 -0.04
C ASN A 326 17.52 -9.72 -0.59
N GLU A 327 16.88 -8.63 -0.98
CA GLU A 327 15.58 -8.60 -1.64
C GLU A 327 15.74 -8.20 -3.11
N TYR A 328 15.11 -8.96 -4.02
CA TYR A 328 15.26 -8.82 -5.47
C TYR A 328 13.97 -8.39 -6.17
N GLY A 329 12.86 -8.40 -5.44
CA GLY A 329 11.58 -7.95 -5.93
C GLY A 329 10.46 -8.00 -4.89
N CYS A 330 9.30 -7.50 -5.28
CA CYS A 330 8.08 -7.54 -4.47
C CYS A 330 6.83 -7.71 -5.34
N MET A 331 5.71 -8.07 -4.74
CA MET A 331 4.41 -8.10 -5.39
C MET A 331 3.35 -7.53 -4.46
N GLU A 332 2.43 -6.77 -5.05
CA GLU A 332 1.19 -6.33 -4.40
C GLU A 332 -0.02 -6.81 -5.20
N CYS A 333 -1.07 -7.16 -4.47
CA CYS A 333 -2.36 -7.52 -4.99
C CYS A 333 -3.43 -6.54 -4.47
N GLY A 334 -4.26 -6.09 -5.40
CA GLY A 334 -5.47 -5.34 -5.11
C GLY A 334 -6.68 -5.95 -5.80
N LYS A 335 -7.87 -5.60 -5.35
CA LYS A 335 -9.10 -5.75 -6.16
C LYS A 335 -9.20 -4.61 -7.17
N ASP A 336 -9.62 -4.91 -8.39
CA ASP A 336 -9.92 -3.89 -9.42
C ASP A 336 -11.32 -3.29 -9.18
N GLU A 337 -11.46 -2.55 -8.07
CA GLU A 337 -12.69 -1.83 -7.81
C GLU A 337 -12.74 -0.58 -8.71
N ASN A 338 -13.84 -0.37 -9.42
CA ASN A 338 -14.07 0.86 -10.20
C ASN A 338 -13.86 2.10 -9.30
N ASN A 339 -12.88 2.94 -9.61
CA ASN A 339 -12.39 4.09 -8.81
C ASN A 339 -11.53 3.76 -7.58
N SER A 340 -10.90 2.58 -7.50
CA SER A 340 -9.91 2.32 -6.46
C SER A 340 -8.69 3.22 -6.70
N THR A 341 -8.25 3.91 -5.66
CA THR A 341 -6.93 4.54 -5.67
C THR A 341 -5.83 3.51 -5.42
N LYS A 342 -6.14 2.20 -5.31
CA LYS A 342 -5.19 1.17 -4.90
C LYS A 342 -4.11 0.95 -5.95
N GLU A 343 -4.48 0.91 -7.22
CA GLU A 343 -3.48 0.84 -8.31
C GLU A 343 -2.54 2.07 -8.32
N LEU A 344 -3.07 3.24 -7.97
CA LEU A 344 -2.28 4.46 -7.86
C LEU A 344 -1.41 4.46 -6.58
N SER A 345 -2.00 4.25 -5.41
CA SER A 345 -1.30 4.23 -4.11
C SER A 345 -0.24 3.14 -4.09
N ASP A 346 -0.61 1.94 -4.52
CA ASP A 346 0.23 0.78 -4.35
C ASP A 346 1.16 0.62 -5.56
N GLY A 347 0.62 0.68 -6.77
CA GLY A 347 1.39 0.53 -8.01
C GLY A 347 2.24 1.74 -8.41
N MET A 348 1.84 2.97 -8.07
CA MET A 348 2.57 4.20 -8.46
C MET A 348 3.39 4.84 -7.34
N PHE A 349 3.09 4.56 -6.06
CA PHE A 349 3.84 5.13 -4.94
C PHE A 349 4.52 4.06 -4.08
N LYS A 350 3.74 3.13 -3.51
CA LYS A 350 4.25 2.13 -2.57
C LYS A 350 5.31 1.22 -3.19
N ILE A 351 4.98 0.53 -4.29
CA ILE A 351 5.91 -0.37 -5.00
C ILE A 351 7.17 0.38 -5.42
N PRO A 352 7.10 1.54 -6.11
CA PRO A 352 8.28 2.33 -6.45
C PRO A 352 9.20 2.67 -5.28
N ILE A 353 8.64 3.07 -4.13
CA ILE A 353 9.44 3.38 -2.94
C ILE A 353 10.17 2.13 -2.45
N ILE A 354 9.45 1.00 -2.34
CA ILE A 354 10.02 -0.27 -1.88
C ILE A 354 11.09 -0.77 -2.84
N MET A 355 10.84 -0.71 -4.15
CA MET A 355 11.83 -1.05 -5.17
C MET A 355 13.08 -0.16 -5.07
N LYS A 356 12.92 1.13 -4.78
CA LYS A 356 14.05 2.04 -4.59
C LYS A 356 14.86 1.70 -3.33
N ASP A 357 14.19 1.32 -2.25
CA ASP A 357 14.85 0.86 -1.03
C ASP A 357 15.64 -0.43 -1.29
N MET A 358 15.05 -1.42 -1.98
CA MET A 358 15.72 -2.65 -2.41
C MET A 358 16.91 -2.36 -3.33
N PHE A 359 16.73 -1.50 -4.33
CA PHE A 359 17.78 -1.08 -5.26
C PHE A 359 18.95 -0.45 -4.51
N ASN A 360 18.69 0.50 -3.61
CA ASN A 360 19.72 1.18 -2.84
C ASN A 360 20.48 0.21 -1.91
N SER A 361 19.79 -0.77 -1.32
CA SER A 361 20.42 -1.83 -0.52
C SER A 361 21.44 -2.62 -1.34
N LEU A 362 21.07 -3.06 -2.55
CA LEU A 362 21.98 -3.77 -3.44
C LEU A 362 23.11 -2.87 -3.95
N ALA A 363 22.81 -1.64 -4.36
CA ALA A 363 23.79 -0.68 -4.86
C ALA A 363 24.86 -0.31 -3.82
N LYS A 364 24.50 -0.24 -2.53
CA LYS A 364 25.47 -0.03 -1.44
C LYS A 364 26.45 -1.20 -1.29
N LYS A 365 25.99 -2.43 -1.53
CA LYS A 365 26.83 -3.63 -1.43
C LYS A 365 27.73 -3.80 -2.64
N THR A 366 27.28 -3.38 -3.82
CA THR A 366 28.04 -3.47 -5.06
C THR A 366 27.99 -2.15 -5.84
N PRO A 367 28.69 -1.09 -5.40
CA PRO A 367 28.61 0.23 -6.02
C PRO A 367 29.02 0.23 -7.50
N SER A 368 30.00 -0.60 -7.87
CA SER A 368 30.47 -0.77 -9.25
C SER A 368 29.40 -1.28 -10.21
N LEU A 369 28.36 -1.96 -9.70
CA LEU A 369 27.31 -2.58 -10.50
C LEU A 369 26.00 -1.78 -10.51
N VAL A 370 25.99 -0.56 -9.96
CA VAL A 370 24.77 0.26 -9.84
C VAL A 370 24.01 0.39 -11.17
N ASN A 371 24.75 0.45 -12.29
CA ASN A 371 24.18 0.58 -13.62
C ASN A 371 23.51 -0.70 -14.11
N ASP A 372 23.89 -1.86 -13.57
CA ASP A 372 23.49 -3.19 -14.01
C ASP A 372 22.39 -3.80 -13.13
N ILE A 373 22.20 -3.29 -11.91
CA ILE A 373 21.11 -3.72 -11.00
C ILE A 373 19.73 -3.44 -11.61
N THR A 374 18.84 -4.43 -11.49
CA THR A 374 17.41 -4.31 -11.80
C THR A 374 16.56 -4.87 -10.67
N ILE A 375 15.50 -4.18 -10.28
CA ILE A 375 14.49 -4.71 -9.36
C ILE A 375 13.20 -4.95 -10.14
N SER A 376 12.58 -6.11 -9.94
CA SER A 376 11.32 -6.47 -10.58
C SER A 376 10.19 -6.49 -9.57
N SER A 377 9.01 -6.02 -9.97
CA SER A 377 7.81 -6.11 -9.15
C SER A 377 6.59 -6.47 -9.96
N LEU A 378 5.72 -7.31 -9.42
CA LEU A 378 4.45 -7.68 -10.03
C LEU A 378 3.31 -6.93 -9.32
N MET A 379 2.51 -6.20 -10.10
CA MET A 379 1.29 -5.56 -9.62
C MET A 379 0.11 -6.35 -10.14
N ILE A 380 -0.73 -6.81 -9.21
CA ILE A 380 -1.97 -7.54 -9.51
C ILE A 380 -3.14 -6.67 -9.10
N MET A 381 -4.12 -6.56 -9.99
CA MET A 381 -5.40 -5.92 -9.74
C MET A 381 -6.49 -6.87 -10.24
N GLU A 382 -7.02 -7.69 -9.33
CA GLU A 382 -7.98 -8.75 -9.61
C GLU A 382 -7.49 -9.72 -10.73
N THR A 383 -7.92 -9.54 -11.98
CA THR A 383 -7.50 -10.35 -13.13
C THR A 383 -6.37 -9.70 -13.93
N LYS A 384 -6.02 -8.45 -13.65
CA LYS A 384 -4.97 -7.69 -14.33
C LYS A 384 -3.62 -7.93 -13.66
N ILE A 385 -2.57 -8.20 -14.46
CA ILE A 385 -1.18 -8.30 -13.98
C ILE A 385 -0.27 -7.37 -14.79
N SER A 386 0.66 -6.71 -14.11
CA SER A 386 1.69 -5.87 -14.74
C SER A 386 3.06 -6.10 -14.11
N LEU A 387 4.09 -6.21 -14.95
CA LEU A 387 5.49 -6.21 -14.51
C LEU A 387 6.03 -4.79 -14.50
N ILE A 388 6.56 -4.39 -13.35
CA ILE A 388 7.22 -3.11 -13.10
C ILE A 388 8.71 -3.40 -12.89
N ILE A 389 9.57 -2.65 -13.58
CA ILE A 389 11.02 -2.82 -13.53
C ILE A 389 11.64 -1.49 -13.13
N MET A 390 12.53 -1.52 -12.15
CA MET A 390 13.35 -0.39 -11.77
C MET A 390 14.81 -0.65 -12.12
N ASP A 391 15.45 0.31 -12.78
CA ASP A 391 16.88 0.31 -13.07
C ASP A 391 17.50 1.71 -12.92
N SER A 392 18.83 1.81 -12.96
CA SER A 392 19.55 3.10 -12.94
C SER A 392 20.61 3.13 -14.03
N PRO A 393 20.25 3.37 -15.31
CA PRO A 393 21.18 3.12 -16.43
C PRO A 393 22.43 4.02 -16.45
N GLY A 394 22.36 5.18 -15.81
CA GLY A 394 23.48 6.11 -15.63
C GLY A 394 23.93 6.28 -14.18
N GLY A 395 23.45 5.44 -13.26
CA GLY A 395 23.88 5.41 -11.85
C GLY A 395 23.22 6.49 -10.98
N ASN A 396 22.87 7.64 -11.57
CA ASN A 396 22.38 8.80 -10.84
C ASN A 396 20.86 8.83 -10.63
N VAL A 397 20.08 8.31 -11.59
CA VAL A 397 18.62 8.39 -11.59
C VAL A 397 18.03 7.00 -11.80
N CYS A 398 17.13 6.62 -10.90
CA CYS A 398 16.33 5.41 -11.10
C CYS A 398 15.17 5.69 -12.07
N ARG A 399 15.01 4.80 -13.05
CA ARG A 399 13.89 4.76 -13.98
C ARG A 399 12.95 3.64 -13.58
N ILE A 400 11.65 3.88 -13.77
CA ILE A 400 10.61 2.87 -13.62
C ILE A 400 9.97 2.64 -14.99
N SER A 401 10.06 1.41 -15.45
CA SER A 401 9.45 0.92 -16.69
C SER A 401 8.31 -0.04 -16.34
N ARG A 402 7.18 0.09 -17.04
CA ARG A 402 6.02 -0.79 -16.85
C ARG A 402 5.72 -1.49 -18.16
N LEU A 403 5.63 -2.81 -18.11
CA LEU A 403 5.14 -3.57 -19.24
C LEU A 403 3.63 -3.37 -19.39
N LYS A 404 3.13 -3.62 -20.60
CA LYS A 404 1.70 -3.56 -20.89
C LYS A 404 0.97 -4.56 -19.97
N PRO A 405 -0.15 -4.17 -19.34
CA PRO A 405 -0.93 -5.07 -18.51
C PRO A 405 -1.45 -6.25 -19.34
N LEU A 406 -1.45 -7.42 -18.72
CA LEU A 406 -2.10 -8.64 -19.21
C LEU A 406 -3.30 -8.97 -18.32
N TYR A 407 -4.25 -9.73 -18.84
CA TYR A 407 -5.47 -10.10 -18.13
C TYR A 407 -5.60 -11.62 -18.08
N PHE A 408 -5.82 -12.15 -16.88
CA PHE A 408 -6.09 -13.56 -16.67
C PHE A 408 -7.37 -13.93 -17.42
N PRO A 409 -7.40 -15.08 -18.12
CA PRO A 409 -8.57 -15.45 -18.87
C PRO A 409 -9.74 -15.79 -17.93
N VAL A 410 -10.87 -15.11 -18.13
CA VAL A 410 -12.12 -15.32 -17.39
C VAL A 410 -13.16 -16.12 -18.19
N CYS A 411 -12.80 -16.52 -19.41
CA CYS A 411 -13.61 -17.34 -20.30
C CYS A 411 -12.77 -18.51 -20.80
N SER A 412 -13.37 -19.69 -20.93
CA SER A 412 -12.72 -20.90 -21.44
C SER A 412 -12.40 -20.81 -22.93
N LEU A 413 -13.06 -19.93 -23.69
CA LEU A 413 -12.79 -19.79 -25.12
C LEU A 413 -11.43 -19.13 -25.36
N ASN A 414 -10.51 -19.84 -26.04
CA ASN A 414 -9.17 -19.35 -26.40
C ASN A 414 -8.31 -18.85 -25.22
N PHE A 415 -8.58 -19.34 -24.00
CA PHE A 415 -7.94 -18.90 -22.77
C PHE A 415 -6.41 -19.08 -22.79
N MET A 416 -5.93 -20.11 -23.49
CA MET A 416 -4.53 -20.53 -23.51
C MET A 416 -3.61 -19.42 -23.99
N SER A 417 -4.03 -18.64 -25.00
CA SER A 417 -3.23 -17.51 -25.54
C SER A 417 -2.91 -16.46 -24.46
N SER A 418 -3.92 -16.11 -23.66
CA SER A 418 -3.80 -15.15 -22.57
C SER A 418 -2.99 -15.72 -21.42
N LEU A 419 -3.25 -16.98 -21.06
CA LEU A 419 -2.51 -17.67 -20.01
C LEU A 419 -1.03 -17.84 -20.34
N VAL A 420 -0.69 -18.25 -21.56
CA VAL A 420 0.70 -18.35 -22.04
C VAL A 420 1.41 -17.01 -21.96
N SER A 421 0.75 -15.91 -22.37
CA SER A 421 1.33 -14.57 -22.26
C SER A 421 1.65 -14.20 -20.81
N ILE A 422 0.77 -14.56 -19.88
CA ILE A 422 0.98 -14.37 -18.43
C ILE A 422 2.12 -15.25 -17.91
N MET A 423 2.16 -16.52 -18.27
CA MET A 423 3.23 -17.43 -17.86
C MET A 423 4.60 -16.93 -18.36
N LYS A 424 4.68 -16.45 -19.61
CA LYS A 424 5.87 -15.78 -20.15
C LYS A 424 6.27 -14.59 -19.27
N LEU A 425 5.33 -13.70 -18.95
CA LEU A 425 5.57 -12.53 -18.09
C LEU A 425 6.13 -12.91 -16.71
N VAL A 426 5.49 -13.87 -16.03
CA VAL A 426 5.86 -14.32 -14.67
C VAL A 426 7.23 -14.99 -14.67
N TYR A 427 7.49 -15.88 -15.63
CA TYR A 427 8.78 -16.56 -15.74
C TYR A 427 9.91 -15.57 -16.08
N THR A 428 9.66 -14.60 -16.97
CA THR A 428 10.60 -13.51 -17.25
C THR A 428 10.89 -12.67 -15.99
N ALA A 429 9.89 -12.40 -15.15
CA ALA A 429 10.11 -11.70 -13.88
C ALA A 429 11.04 -12.49 -12.95
N ARG A 430 10.83 -13.81 -12.82
CA ARG A 430 11.75 -14.71 -12.09
C ARG A 430 13.17 -14.62 -12.62
N LEU A 431 13.35 -14.82 -13.93
CA LEU A 431 14.67 -14.79 -14.57
C LEU A 431 15.38 -13.45 -14.36
N ASN A 432 14.64 -12.34 -14.37
CA ASN A 432 15.24 -11.02 -14.16
C ASN A 432 15.73 -10.82 -12.71
N MET A 433 14.98 -11.34 -11.74
CA MET A 433 15.41 -11.37 -10.33
C MET A 433 16.64 -12.28 -10.15
N GLU A 434 16.64 -13.48 -10.75
CA GLU A 434 17.78 -14.42 -10.70
C GLU A 434 19.02 -13.85 -11.38
N LYS A 435 18.87 -13.17 -12.51
CA LYS A 435 19.97 -12.46 -13.19
C LYS A 435 20.61 -11.42 -12.27
N THR A 436 19.79 -10.64 -11.56
CA THR A 436 20.29 -9.65 -10.60
C THR A 436 20.98 -10.33 -9.43
N TYR A 437 20.43 -11.43 -8.91
CA TYR A 437 21.10 -12.23 -7.90
C TYR A 437 22.48 -12.72 -8.38
N LEU A 438 22.58 -13.34 -9.54
CA LEU A 438 23.83 -13.85 -10.10
C LEU A 438 24.86 -12.74 -10.33
N LEU A 439 24.40 -11.56 -10.75
CA LEU A 439 25.24 -10.37 -10.91
C LEU A 439 25.88 -9.95 -9.58
N ILE A 440 25.10 -9.96 -8.48
CA ILE A 440 25.59 -9.61 -7.15
C ILE A 440 26.48 -10.71 -6.58
N ALA A 441 26.08 -11.99 -6.72
CA ALA A 441 26.82 -13.13 -6.17
C ALA A 441 28.19 -13.32 -6.81
N LYS A 442 28.32 -13.07 -8.12
CA LYS A 442 29.62 -13.14 -8.83
C LYS A 442 30.60 -12.04 -8.43
N ASN A 443 30.11 -10.98 -7.79
CA ASN A 443 30.90 -9.84 -7.34
C ASN A 443 30.91 -9.76 -5.81
N GLU A 444 30.90 -10.91 -5.12
CA GLU A 444 31.21 -10.91 -3.70
C GLU A 444 32.53 -10.15 -3.49
N PRO A 445 32.54 -9.17 -2.57
CA PRO A 445 33.69 -8.30 -2.40
C PRO A 445 34.92 -9.14 -2.08
N ALA A 446 36.04 -8.78 -2.70
CA ALA A 446 37.34 -9.26 -2.25
C ALA A 446 37.47 -8.99 -0.74
N LEU A 447 38.22 -9.83 -0.03
CA LEU A 447 38.58 -9.60 1.37
C LEU A 447 39.46 -8.34 1.45
N GLU A 448 38.83 -7.19 1.47
CA GLU A 448 39.47 -5.90 1.69
C GLU A 448 39.33 -5.55 3.18
N TYR A 449 40.42 -5.04 3.74
CA TYR A 449 40.38 -4.48 5.08
C TYR A 449 39.50 -3.22 5.05
N ASP A 450 38.51 -3.16 5.93
CA ASP A 450 37.82 -1.91 6.23
C ASP A 450 38.79 -1.02 6.99
N LEU A 451 39.50 -0.16 6.24
CA LEU A 451 40.49 0.73 6.82
C LEU A 451 39.85 1.86 7.63
N GLY A 452 38.53 2.07 7.49
CA GLY A 452 37.79 3.17 8.12
C GLY A 452 38.37 4.56 7.79
N GLU A 453 37.66 5.60 8.20
CA GLU A 453 38.30 6.87 8.59
C GLU A 453 38.41 6.96 10.12
N ASP A 454 38.42 5.80 10.78
CA ASP A 454 38.42 5.75 12.24
C ASP A 454 39.84 6.03 12.77
N PRO A 455 39.99 6.85 13.81
CA PRO A 455 41.29 7.08 14.43
C PRO A 455 41.87 5.73 14.90
N PRO A 456 43.21 5.54 14.83
CA PRO A 456 43.88 4.25 14.97
C PRO A 456 43.72 3.58 16.36
N ILE A 457 43.05 4.24 17.29
CA ILE A 457 42.86 3.80 18.67
C ILE A 457 41.41 4.13 19.08
N PRO A 458 40.57 3.13 19.38
CA PRO A 458 39.26 3.36 19.97
C PRO A 458 39.45 4.10 21.31
N PRO A 459 38.67 5.15 21.62
CA PRO A 459 38.71 5.77 22.94
C PRO A 459 38.45 4.70 23.99
N THR A 460 39.35 4.60 24.97
CA THR A 460 39.26 3.63 26.05
C THR A 460 37.94 3.84 26.78
N PHE A 461 37.09 2.81 26.83
CA PHE A 461 35.82 2.88 27.56
C PHE A 461 36.11 3.01 29.07
N HIS A 462 36.23 4.23 29.56
CA HIS A 462 36.19 4.49 30.99
C HIS A 462 34.77 4.17 31.46
N LYS A 463 34.62 3.13 32.29
CA LYS A 463 33.39 2.93 33.07
C LYS A 463 33.17 4.22 33.85
N ASN A 464 32.15 4.98 33.48
CA ASN A 464 31.62 6.01 34.35
C ASN A 464 31.16 5.31 35.64
N LEU A 465 32.01 5.35 36.66
CA LEU A 465 31.67 4.98 38.02
C LEU A 465 30.48 5.87 38.39
N LYS A 466 29.30 5.26 38.51
CA LYS A 466 28.11 5.94 39.01
C LYS A 466 28.48 6.56 40.36
N ARG A 467 28.57 7.90 40.41
CA ARG A 467 28.61 8.62 41.68
C ARG A 467 27.35 8.23 42.44
N LYS A 468 27.54 7.53 43.55
CA LYS A 468 26.54 7.32 44.59
C LYS A 468 26.02 8.72 44.95
N ARG A 469 24.74 9.00 44.69
CA ARG A 469 24.09 10.16 45.31
C ARG A 469 23.95 9.79 46.78
N ASP A 470 24.74 10.43 47.62
CA ASP A 470 24.45 10.51 49.03
C ASP A 470 23.14 11.31 49.17
N PHE A 471 22.14 10.64 49.71
CA PHE A 471 20.97 11.30 50.29
C PHE A 471 21.44 11.94 51.59
N SER A 472 21.62 13.27 51.57
CA SER A 472 21.57 14.05 52.80
C SER A 472 20.20 14.72 52.88
N GLU A 473 19.56 14.46 54.00
CA GLU A 473 18.33 15.02 54.53
C GLU A 473 18.26 16.54 54.40
N ASP A 474 17.08 17.06 54.06
CA ASP A 474 16.45 18.22 54.73
C ASP A 474 15.05 18.43 54.12
N ASP A 475 14.08 17.70 54.67
CA ASP A 475 12.65 18.01 54.58
C ASP A 475 12.27 18.76 55.87
N ASN A 476 12.26 20.09 55.81
CA ASN A 476 11.57 20.94 56.77
C ASN A 476 11.07 22.19 56.01
N ASP A 477 9.79 22.18 55.63
CA ASP A 477 8.84 23.16 56.16
C ASP A 477 7.45 23.00 55.54
N LYS A 478 6.51 22.61 56.40
CA LYS A 478 5.08 22.90 56.24
C LYS A 478 4.60 23.50 57.55
N SER A 479 4.26 24.79 57.55
CA SER A 479 3.10 25.26 58.29
C SER A 479 2.52 26.54 57.68
N ASN A 480 1.23 26.44 57.35
CA ASN A 480 0.31 27.53 57.05
C ASN A 480 0.12 28.42 58.30
N THR A 481 -0.16 29.71 58.15
CA THR A 481 -1.53 30.26 58.25
C THR A 481 -1.54 31.80 58.23
N GLU A 482 -2.53 32.34 57.51
CA GLU A 482 -2.97 33.73 57.49
C GLU A 482 -3.39 34.22 58.89
N LYS A 483 -3.16 35.51 59.18
CA LYS A 483 -4.25 36.47 59.47
C LYS A 483 -3.74 37.91 59.63
N ASP A 484 -4.49 38.80 58.98
CA ASP A 484 -4.58 40.24 59.22
C ASP A 484 -4.91 40.57 60.69
N ASP A 485 -4.31 41.67 61.16
CA ASP A 485 -4.94 42.83 61.82
C ASP A 485 -4.00 43.42 62.86
N THR A 486 -3.44 44.61 62.58
CA THR A 486 -3.70 45.86 63.32
C THR A 486 -2.66 46.93 62.99
N ALA A 487 -3.17 48.12 62.68
CA ALA A 487 -2.45 49.36 62.62
C ALA A 487 -1.93 49.79 64.01
N SER A 488 -0.76 50.44 64.08
CA SER A 488 -0.63 51.83 64.55
C SER A 488 0.81 52.24 64.85
N ASN A 489 1.14 53.42 64.32
CA ASN A 489 1.98 54.48 64.90
C ASN A 489 3.51 54.37 64.94
N ALA A 490 4.08 55.50 64.46
CA ALA A 490 5.44 56.05 64.53
C ALA A 490 6.41 55.61 63.42
#